data_AF-E1EY85-F1
#
_entry.id   AF-E1EY85-F1
#
_cell.length_a   1.000
_cell.length_b   1.000
_cell.length_c   1.000
_cell.angle_alpha   90.00
_cell.angle_beta   90.00
_cell.angle_gamma   90.00
#
_symmetry.space_group_name_H-M   'P 1'
#
loop_
_entity.id
_entity.type
_entity.pdbx_description
1 polymer ?
#
loop_
_entity_poly.entity_id
_entity_poly.type
_entity_poly.pdbx_seq_one_letter_code
_entity_poly.pdbx_strand_id
1 'polypeptide(L)'
;MLKRRESLQQNYYDNSNGATIAIAHLFRLRDPSHGFLETNRIYLREVPILAVLDAEKEAYEDSLSTIEPMIPFNLYDSSKSYAEMRMELRATRHQFFDPLQNFLPFMAYDLFDMMPEKTLSYFERVEQLNAVTLSSEFSLVEIAGLNDEYNAKYSVTRDYGYKNRCCSAVLAAREREHPFVYGQYRLEAASGCQHYWRACSSICSTCKNSEAKKFAFPCHFCHDLEVDHHTLSSKDVEEVICWTCQQCGPIGEVCVGCGAILTTRYCTICKILSLMPLDYETFVHCDRCDRCISIHEQESHYCARSGESEDCPICLLPLNTDLSTVKLSCSAGHFLHASCYDRVNEEVESGEKCPLDGMIVGERDSYYCITAYAHAYFREHVPSWATYKTIVIVSCVDCGKLALNLYLGTDDMQFSHCCFGCNTIELKRITMPPDLVGTLITSIPQWIGQSSCTTMSTSSFSLYARADYPNYSESMLIMQFIAETKWLILTHPILFTSISPHISPMDSA
;
A
#
# COMPACT_ATOMS: atom_id res chain seq x y z
N MET A 1 -25.31 -68.02 -5.13
CA MET A 1 -23.96 -67.52 -4.75
C MET A 1 -23.33 -66.83 -5.95
N LEU A 2 -23.56 -65.54 -6.15
CA LEU A 2 -22.85 -64.64 -7.07
C LEU A 2 -23.54 -63.28 -7.04
N LYS A 3 -22.96 -62.29 -6.34
CA LYS A 3 -23.11 -60.85 -6.60
C LYS A 3 -22.22 -60.04 -5.64
N ARG A 4 -21.39 -59.18 -6.23
CA ARG A 4 -20.72 -57.98 -5.70
C ARG A 4 -20.21 -57.99 -4.24
N ARG A 5 -18.88 -58.05 -4.11
CA ARG A 5 -18.11 -57.22 -3.18
C ARG A 5 -17.21 -56.28 -3.99
N GLU A 6 -17.81 -55.20 -4.49
CA GLU A 6 -17.10 -53.97 -4.82
C GLU A 6 -17.26 -53.05 -3.60
N SER A 7 -16.18 -52.78 -2.86
CA SER A 7 -15.97 -51.56 -2.07
C SER A 7 -14.71 -51.65 -1.20
N LEU A 8 -14.12 -50.48 -0.91
CA LEU A 8 -13.03 -50.18 0.03
C LEU A 8 -11.60 -50.08 -0.52
N GLN A 9 -11.43 -49.52 -1.72
CA GLN A 9 -10.43 -48.46 -1.89
C GLN A 9 -11.10 -47.13 -1.52
N GLN A 10 -10.96 -46.72 -0.26
CA GLN A 10 -11.34 -45.39 0.19
C GLN A 10 -10.22 -44.42 -0.22
N ASN A 11 -10.57 -43.33 -0.91
CA ASN A 11 -9.64 -42.26 -1.22
C ASN A 11 -9.09 -41.68 0.09
N TYR A 12 -7.81 -41.96 0.38
CA TYR A 12 -7.19 -41.62 1.67
C TYR A 12 -6.49 -40.24 1.69
N TYR A 13 -6.42 -39.60 0.52
CA TYR A 13 -5.97 -38.22 0.35
C TYR A 13 -7.18 -37.43 -0.13
N ASP A 14 -7.98 -36.96 0.82
CA ASP A 14 -9.11 -36.09 0.49
C ASP A 14 -8.55 -34.82 -0.15
N ASN A 15 -9.11 -34.44 -1.30
CA ASN A 15 -8.50 -33.41 -2.14
C ASN A 15 -8.52 -32.06 -1.41
N SER A 16 -7.37 -31.40 -1.43
CA SER A 16 -7.14 -29.98 -1.18
C SER A 16 -8.41 -29.12 -0.99
N ASN A 17 -8.46 -28.35 0.10
CA ASN A 17 -8.94 -26.97 0.01
C ASN A 17 -8.04 -26.30 -1.05
N GLY A 18 -8.51 -26.27 -2.29
CA GLY A 18 -7.76 -25.70 -3.41
C GLY A 18 -7.51 -24.22 -3.12
N ALA A 19 -6.32 -23.73 -3.46
CA ALA A 19 -6.05 -22.30 -3.32
C ALA A 19 -7.04 -21.54 -4.22
N THR A 20 -7.77 -20.57 -3.67
CA THR A 20 -8.53 -19.63 -4.50
C THR A 20 -7.54 -18.59 -5.00
N ILE A 21 -7.51 -18.32 -6.31
CA ILE A 21 -6.56 -17.39 -6.92
C ILE A 21 -7.31 -16.30 -7.68
N ALA A 22 -6.89 -15.05 -7.51
CA ALA A 22 -7.40 -13.93 -8.28
C ALA A 22 -6.59 -13.83 -9.58
N ILE A 23 -7.27 -13.96 -10.73
CA ILE A 23 -6.68 -13.78 -12.06
C ILE A 23 -7.26 -12.49 -12.66
N ALA A 24 -6.40 -11.52 -12.94
CA ALA A 24 -6.75 -10.36 -13.73
C ALA A 24 -6.73 -10.71 -15.22
N HIS A 25 -7.89 -10.58 -15.86
CA HIS A 25 -8.04 -10.59 -17.30
C HIS A 25 -7.61 -9.21 -17.83
N LEU A 26 -6.38 -9.10 -18.35
CA LEU A 26 -5.84 -7.83 -18.84
C LEU A 26 -6.37 -7.48 -20.23
N PHE A 27 -6.79 -6.23 -20.41
CA PHE A 27 -7.25 -5.68 -21.68
C PHE A 27 -6.91 -4.19 -21.81
N ARG A 28 -7.01 -3.66 -23.03
CA ARG A 28 -7.01 -2.22 -23.31
C ARG A 28 -8.26 -1.82 -24.08
N LEU A 29 -8.57 -0.53 -24.14
CA LEU A 29 -9.73 -0.03 -24.91
C LEU A 29 -9.40 0.11 -26.41
N ARG A 30 -10.42 -0.05 -27.28
CA ARG A 30 -10.36 0.32 -28.71
C ARG A 30 -10.47 1.83 -28.86
N ASP A 31 -11.49 2.41 -28.22
CA ASP A 31 -11.74 3.85 -28.14
C ASP A 31 -12.21 4.22 -26.73
N PRO A 32 -11.47 5.06 -25.98
CA PRO A 32 -11.87 5.49 -24.64
C PRO A 32 -13.25 6.14 -24.53
N SER A 33 -13.79 6.73 -25.60
CA SER A 33 -15.15 7.31 -25.60
C SER A 33 -16.25 6.24 -25.45
N HIS A 34 -15.91 4.98 -25.67
CA HIS A 34 -16.77 3.81 -25.52
C HIS A 34 -16.61 3.09 -24.17
N GLY A 35 -15.75 3.58 -23.27
CA GLY A 35 -15.60 3.09 -21.89
C GLY A 35 -15.32 1.59 -21.79
N PHE A 36 -15.74 0.96 -20.70
CA PHE A 36 -15.40 -0.44 -20.37
C PHE A 36 -16.37 -1.51 -20.92
N LEU A 37 -17.22 -1.16 -21.89
CA LEU A 37 -18.08 -2.12 -22.57
C LEU A 37 -17.24 -3.27 -23.16
N GLU A 38 -17.66 -4.53 -23.01
CA GLU A 38 -16.90 -5.70 -23.51
C GLU A 38 -16.57 -5.60 -25.01
N THR A 39 -17.52 -5.10 -25.80
CA THR A 39 -17.36 -4.82 -27.23
C THR A 39 -16.31 -3.75 -27.56
N ASN A 40 -15.84 -3.00 -26.57
CA ASN A 40 -14.74 -2.03 -26.67
C ASN A 40 -13.38 -2.56 -26.17
N ARG A 41 -13.32 -3.77 -25.57
CA ARG A 41 -12.09 -4.33 -25.00
C ARG A 41 -11.26 -5.11 -26.02
N ILE A 42 -9.96 -4.86 -26.07
CA ILE A 42 -8.96 -5.70 -26.72
C ILE A 42 -8.23 -6.48 -25.62
N TYR A 43 -8.42 -7.79 -25.59
CA TYR A 43 -7.69 -8.70 -24.71
C TYR A 43 -6.17 -8.61 -24.93
N LEU A 44 -5.41 -8.72 -23.84
CA LEU A 44 -3.94 -8.73 -23.84
C LEU A 44 -3.40 -10.07 -23.33
N ARG A 45 -3.59 -10.38 -22.04
CA ARG A 45 -3.27 -11.66 -21.41
C ARG A 45 -4.02 -11.85 -20.09
N GLU A 46 -4.10 -13.06 -19.57
CA GLU A 46 -4.45 -13.29 -18.16
C GLU A 46 -3.20 -13.23 -17.29
N VAL A 47 -3.34 -12.71 -16.08
CA VAL A 47 -2.29 -12.59 -15.07
C VAL A 47 -2.83 -13.04 -13.71
N PRO A 48 -2.24 -14.04 -13.04
CA PRO A 48 -2.53 -14.33 -11.64
C PRO A 48 -1.95 -13.20 -10.77
N ILE A 49 -2.79 -12.60 -9.91
CA ILE A 49 -2.45 -11.40 -9.13
C ILE A 49 -2.20 -11.70 -7.66
N LEU A 50 -2.86 -12.71 -7.07
CA LEU A 50 -2.62 -13.19 -5.70
C LEU A 50 -3.38 -14.48 -5.37
N ALA A 51 -2.95 -15.17 -4.32
CA ALA A 51 -3.75 -16.17 -3.63
C ALA A 51 -4.70 -15.45 -2.65
N VAL A 52 -6.00 -15.74 -2.74
CA VAL A 52 -7.04 -15.15 -1.88
C VAL A 52 -7.19 -16.04 -0.65
N LEU A 53 -7.07 -15.47 0.55
CA LEU A 53 -7.34 -16.20 1.79
C LEU A 53 -8.84 -16.49 1.91
N ASP A 54 -9.20 -17.62 2.53
CA ASP A 54 -10.61 -18.02 2.65
C ASP A 54 -11.45 -16.97 3.40
N ALA A 55 -10.83 -16.19 4.30
CA ALA A 55 -11.46 -15.10 5.04
C ALA A 55 -11.69 -13.81 4.20
N GLU A 56 -10.93 -13.62 3.13
CA GLU A 56 -11.01 -12.44 2.25
C GLU A 56 -11.90 -12.68 1.02
N LYS A 57 -12.27 -13.95 0.79
CA LYS A 57 -12.91 -14.40 -0.44
C LYS A 57 -14.21 -13.67 -0.77
N GLU A 58 -15.05 -13.39 0.23
CA GLU A 58 -16.31 -12.67 0.06
C GLU A 58 -16.06 -11.23 -0.47
N ALA A 59 -15.08 -10.52 0.07
CA ALA A 59 -14.70 -9.17 -0.40
C ALA A 59 -14.14 -9.17 -1.83
N TYR A 60 -13.42 -10.23 -2.22
CA TYR A 60 -12.99 -10.42 -3.61
C TYR A 60 -14.15 -10.77 -4.54
N GLU A 61 -15.11 -11.60 -4.10
CA GLU A 61 -16.30 -11.98 -4.87
C GLU A 61 -17.18 -10.76 -5.20
N ASP A 62 -17.39 -9.85 -4.24
CA ASP A 62 -18.05 -8.55 -4.47
C ASP A 62 -17.32 -7.67 -5.51
N SER A 63 -15.99 -7.80 -5.59
CA SER A 63 -15.13 -6.98 -6.45
C SER A 63 -14.93 -7.52 -7.87
N LEU A 64 -15.42 -8.71 -8.23
CA LEU A 64 -15.19 -9.30 -9.57
C LEU A 64 -15.88 -8.56 -10.73
N SER A 65 -16.90 -7.76 -10.43
CA SER A 65 -17.54 -6.87 -11.42
C SER A 65 -16.75 -5.58 -11.66
N THR A 66 -15.81 -5.27 -10.77
CA THR A 66 -14.94 -4.09 -10.83
C THR A 66 -13.88 -4.26 -11.90
N ILE A 67 -13.55 -3.16 -12.56
CA ILE A 67 -12.54 -3.10 -13.63
C ILE A 67 -11.49 -2.12 -13.17
N GLU A 68 -10.33 -2.63 -12.78
CA GLU A 68 -9.26 -1.80 -12.26
C GLU A 68 -8.26 -1.45 -13.35
N PRO A 69 -7.72 -0.22 -13.36
CA PRO A 69 -6.55 0.11 -14.14
C PRO A 69 -5.30 -0.43 -13.46
N MET A 70 -4.49 -1.19 -14.21
CA MET A 70 -3.41 -2.00 -13.67
C MET A 70 -2.04 -1.36 -13.91
N ILE A 71 -1.83 -0.81 -15.11
CA ILE A 71 -0.58 -0.13 -15.49
C ILE A 71 -0.78 0.79 -16.70
N PRO A 72 -0.07 1.92 -16.82
CA PRO A 72 0.02 2.69 -18.05
C PRO A 72 0.46 1.83 -19.25
N PHE A 73 -0.21 1.99 -20.40
CA PHE A 73 -0.02 1.14 -21.58
C PHE A 73 1.38 1.30 -22.22
N ASN A 74 2.07 2.42 -22.00
CA ASN A 74 3.45 2.61 -22.44
C ASN A 74 4.49 1.81 -21.61
N LEU A 75 4.11 1.29 -20.45
CA LEU A 75 4.92 0.37 -19.63
C LEU A 75 4.50 -1.10 -19.82
N TYR A 76 3.44 -1.37 -20.60
CA TYR A 76 3.00 -2.73 -20.86
C TYR A 76 3.93 -3.45 -21.85
N ASP A 77 4.59 -4.50 -21.38
CA ASP A 77 5.44 -5.39 -22.16
C ASP A 77 4.97 -6.83 -21.97
N SER A 78 4.52 -7.47 -23.06
CA SER A 78 4.02 -8.85 -23.00
C SER A 78 5.10 -9.90 -22.71
N SER A 79 6.39 -9.53 -22.79
CA SER A 79 7.52 -10.38 -22.44
C SER A 79 7.95 -10.29 -20.98
N LYS A 80 7.56 -9.23 -20.27
CA LYS A 80 7.83 -9.02 -18.83
C LYS A 80 6.74 -9.61 -17.95
N SER A 81 7.11 -9.94 -16.73
CA SER A 81 6.22 -10.28 -15.63
C SER A 81 5.40 -9.06 -15.17
N TYR A 82 4.20 -9.28 -14.62
CA TYR A 82 3.41 -8.19 -14.04
C TYR A 82 4.12 -7.52 -12.84
N ALA A 83 4.81 -8.30 -12.01
CA ALA A 83 5.66 -7.76 -10.93
C ALA A 83 6.80 -6.86 -11.46
N GLU A 84 7.50 -7.26 -12.53
CA GLU A 84 8.55 -6.43 -13.16
C GLU A 84 7.99 -5.09 -13.64
N MET A 85 6.85 -5.13 -14.34
CA MET A 85 6.16 -3.93 -14.83
C MET A 85 5.68 -3.02 -13.68
N ARG A 86 5.17 -3.59 -12.58
CA ARG A 86 4.83 -2.87 -11.33
C ARG A 86 6.03 -2.15 -10.72
N MET A 87 7.23 -2.76 -10.73
CA MET A 87 8.44 -2.11 -10.22
C MET A 87 8.87 -0.92 -11.09
N GLU A 88 8.80 -1.06 -12.42
CA GLU A 88 9.08 0.05 -13.36
C GLU A 88 8.09 1.22 -13.20
N LEU A 89 6.81 0.90 -12.98
CA LEU A 89 5.79 1.89 -12.63
C LEU A 89 6.13 2.62 -11.33
N ARG A 90 6.52 1.90 -10.26
CA ARG A 90 6.91 2.51 -8.97
C ARG A 90 8.05 3.53 -9.14
N ALA A 91 9.03 3.25 -10.01
CA ALA A 91 10.14 4.15 -10.30
C ALA A 91 9.76 5.35 -11.19
N THR A 92 8.68 5.26 -11.98
CA THR A 92 8.29 6.27 -12.97
C THR A 92 6.98 6.99 -12.66
N ARG A 93 6.28 6.64 -11.55
CA ARG A 93 4.92 7.11 -11.22
C ARG A 93 4.69 8.62 -11.35
N HIS A 94 5.67 9.45 -10.97
CA HIS A 94 5.58 10.92 -11.08
C HIS A 94 5.40 11.45 -12.52
N GLN A 95 5.70 10.66 -13.55
CA GLN A 95 5.49 11.01 -14.96
C GLN A 95 4.01 10.98 -15.36
N PHE A 96 3.15 10.34 -14.55
CA PHE A 96 1.72 10.17 -14.81
C PHE A 96 0.84 11.13 -13.99
N PHE A 97 1.36 12.32 -13.72
CA PHE A 97 0.67 13.41 -13.03
C PHE A 97 0.40 14.55 -14.02
N ASP A 98 -0.80 15.13 -13.98
CA ASP A 98 -1.15 16.28 -14.82
C ASP A 98 -0.41 17.57 -14.35
N PRO A 99 -0.46 18.69 -15.11
CA PRO A 99 0.19 19.94 -14.69
C PRO A 99 -0.34 20.55 -13.39
N LEU A 100 -1.52 20.11 -12.91
CA LEU A 100 -2.08 20.45 -11.61
C LEU A 100 -1.70 19.43 -10.51
N GLN A 101 -0.90 18.43 -10.87
CA GLN A 101 -0.47 17.30 -10.05
C GLN A 101 -1.62 16.42 -9.54
N ASN A 102 -2.74 16.37 -10.27
CA ASN A 102 -3.66 15.25 -10.11
C ASN A 102 -3.03 14.03 -10.77
N PHE A 103 -3.14 12.86 -10.13
CA PHE A 103 -2.86 11.61 -10.82
C PHE A 103 -3.79 11.48 -12.04
N LEU A 104 -3.27 10.98 -13.17
CA LEU A 104 -4.08 10.68 -14.35
C LEU A 104 -5.15 9.63 -14.02
N PRO A 105 -6.30 9.55 -14.72
CA PRO A 105 -7.58 9.14 -14.10
C PRO A 105 -7.76 7.69 -13.58
N PHE A 106 -6.68 6.91 -13.48
CA PHE A 106 -6.70 5.46 -13.62
C PHE A 106 -5.67 4.77 -12.73
N MET A 107 -5.68 5.00 -11.42
CA MET A 107 -5.18 4.04 -10.44
C MET A 107 -6.01 4.11 -9.15
N ALA A 108 -6.04 3.03 -8.39
CA ALA A 108 -6.73 2.94 -7.10
C ALA A 108 -6.11 3.86 -6.04
N TYR A 109 -6.66 3.85 -4.82
CA TYR A 109 -6.38 4.82 -3.76
C TYR A 109 -4.92 4.84 -3.24
N ASP A 110 -4.07 3.92 -3.70
CA ASP A 110 -2.70 3.66 -3.24
C ASP A 110 -1.65 4.69 -3.75
N LEU A 111 -2.08 5.81 -4.36
CA LEU A 111 -1.23 6.68 -5.20
C LEU A 111 -1.27 8.18 -4.83
N PHE A 112 -0.91 8.42 -3.57
CA PHE A 112 -0.71 9.74 -2.98
C PHE A 112 0.77 10.09 -2.69
N ASP A 113 1.75 9.63 -3.48
CA ASP A 113 3.13 10.17 -3.47
C ASP A 113 3.21 11.65 -3.89
N MET A 114 2.04 12.21 -4.20
CA MET A 114 1.71 13.62 -4.07
C MET A 114 2.01 14.12 -2.65
N MET A 115 2.99 15.03 -2.54
CA MET A 115 3.35 15.71 -1.28
C MET A 115 2.12 16.26 -0.54
N PRO A 116 2.08 16.27 0.82
CA PRO A 116 0.86 16.56 1.57
C PRO A 116 0.19 17.91 1.24
N GLU A 117 0.96 18.96 0.93
CA GLU A 117 0.44 20.28 0.51
C GLU A 117 -0.36 20.23 -0.80
N LYS A 118 -0.07 19.25 -1.68
CA LYS A 118 -0.80 19.01 -2.91
C LYS A 118 -2.04 18.16 -2.66
N THR A 119 -1.95 17.19 -1.75
CA THR A 119 -3.11 16.41 -1.27
C THR A 119 -4.13 17.29 -0.54
N LEU A 120 -3.68 18.25 0.25
CA LEU A 120 -4.51 19.36 0.79
C LEU A 120 -5.20 20.16 -0.33
N SER A 121 -4.44 20.57 -1.35
CA SER A 121 -4.97 21.30 -2.51
C SER A 121 -6.04 20.50 -3.27
N TYR A 122 -5.90 19.17 -3.30
CA TYR A 122 -6.89 18.26 -3.84
C TYR A 122 -8.16 18.20 -2.97
N PHE A 123 -8.01 18.06 -1.64
CA PHE A 123 -9.15 18.04 -0.70
C PHE A 123 -9.97 19.33 -0.76
N GLU A 124 -9.34 20.51 -0.70
CA GLU A 124 -10.05 21.79 -0.81
C GLU A 124 -10.80 21.94 -2.13
N ARG A 125 -10.17 21.51 -3.23
CA ARG A 125 -10.82 21.52 -4.53
C ARG A 125 -12.06 20.63 -4.49
N VAL A 126 -11.99 19.44 -3.91
CA VAL A 126 -13.16 18.55 -3.73
C VAL A 126 -14.23 19.19 -2.83
N GLU A 127 -13.87 19.85 -1.73
CA GLU A 127 -14.78 20.62 -0.85
C GLU A 127 -15.53 21.71 -1.63
N GLN A 128 -14.81 22.59 -2.34
CA GLN A 128 -15.37 23.67 -3.14
C GLN A 128 -16.32 23.13 -4.24
N LEU A 129 -15.92 22.03 -4.90
CA LEU A 129 -16.73 21.37 -5.92
C LEU A 129 -17.98 20.71 -5.32
N ASN A 130 -17.95 20.21 -4.08
CA ASN A 130 -19.14 19.69 -3.40
C ASN A 130 -20.09 20.82 -2.94
N ALA A 131 -19.56 21.93 -2.40
CA ALA A 131 -20.35 23.07 -1.94
C ALA A 131 -21.18 23.74 -3.06
N VAL A 132 -20.62 23.85 -4.28
CA VAL A 132 -21.34 24.37 -5.45
C VAL A 132 -22.47 23.45 -5.90
N THR A 133 -22.35 22.13 -5.69
CA THR A 133 -23.39 21.13 -6.03
C THR A 133 -24.60 21.23 -5.09
N LEU A 134 -24.40 21.64 -3.84
CA LEU A 134 -25.48 21.85 -2.86
C LEU A 134 -26.28 23.15 -3.07
N SER A 135 -25.76 24.09 -3.87
CA SER A 135 -26.30 25.46 -3.97
C SER A 135 -26.78 25.89 -5.37
N SER A 136 -26.77 25.00 -6.38
CA SER A 136 -27.23 25.34 -7.73
C SER A 136 -27.96 24.20 -8.45
N GLU A 137 -29.08 24.53 -9.09
CA GLU A 137 -30.02 23.60 -9.72
C GLU A 137 -29.50 22.95 -11.02
N PHE A 138 -29.83 21.66 -11.20
CA PHE A 138 -30.14 20.95 -12.45
C PHE A 138 -29.16 20.96 -13.66
N SER A 139 -28.07 21.74 -13.68
CA SER A 139 -27.18 21.83 -14.86
C SER A 139 -26.00 20.83 -14.87
N LEU A 140 -25.88 19.93 -13.89
CA LEU A 140 -24.70 19.06 -13.71
C LEU A 140 -24.80 17.66 -14.35
N VAL A 141 -25.74 17.44 -15.26
CA VAL A 141 -25.99 16.13 -15.91
C VAL A 141 -24.79 15.63 -16.76
N GLU A 142 -23.82 16.49 -17.08
CA GLU A 142 -22.59 16.12 -17.79
C GLU A 142 -21.40 15.71 -16.89
N ILE A 143 -21.52 15.79 -15.55
CA ILE A 143 -20.44 15.33 -14.65
C ILE A 143 -20.50 13.81 -14.49
N ALA A 144 -19.36 13.15 -14.65
CA ALA A 144 -19.17 11.74 -14.35
C ALA A 144 -19.68 11.38 -12.94
N GLY A 145 -20.53 10.35 -12.85
CA GLY A 145 -21.10 9.84 -11.60
C GLY A 145 -22.59 10.09 -11.39
N LEU A 146 -23.17 11.08 -12.07
CA LEU A 146 -24.58 11.47 -11.89
C LEU A 146 -25.52 10.91 -12.98
N ASN A 147 -25.08 9.90 -13.73
CA ASN A 147 -25.83 9.31 -14.85
C ASN A 147 -25.60 7.78 -14.87
N ASP A 148 -26.68 7.00 -14.91
CA ASP A 148 -26.63 5.53 -14.80
C ASP A 148 -26.03 4.84 -16.05
N GLU A 149 -26.29 5.37 -17.24
CA GLU A 149 -25.68 4.89 -18.49
C GLU A 149 -24.17 5.18 -18.52
N TYR A 150 -23.76 6.31 -17.93
CA TYR A 150 -22.35 6.61 -17.66
C TYR A 150 -21.77 5.62 -16.63
N ASN A 151 -22.45 5.40 -15.50
CA ASN A 151 -21.96 4.54 -14.41
C ASN A 151 -21.75 3.09 -14.88
N ALA A 152 -22.69 2.54 -15.65
CA ALA A 152 -22.59 1.21 -16.27
C ALA A 152 -21.42 1.08 -17.26
N LYS A 153 -20.97 2.20 -17.86
CA LYS A 153 -19.93 2.25 -18.89
C LYS A 153 -18.54 2.57 -18.33
N TYR A 154 -18.46 3.24 -17.19
CA TYR A 154 -17.23 3.83 -16.67
C TYR A 154 -16.84 3.39 -15.24
N SER A 155 -17.71 2.66 -14.53
CA SER A 155 -17.39 1.91 -13.28
C SER A 155 -16.40 2.64 -12.34
N VAL A 156 -15.14 2.19 -12.21
CA VAL A 156 -14.15 2.77 -11.29
C VAL A 156 -13.81 4.24 -11.53
N THR A 157 -13.92 4.73 -12.78
CA THR A 157 -13.60 6.14 -13.09
C THR A 157 -14.73 7.08 -12.69
N ARG A 158 -15.84 6.54 -12.17
CA ARG A 158 -16.95 7.30 -11.59
C ARG A 158 -16.48 8.24 -10.50
N ASP A 159 -15.81 7.70 -9.49
CA ASP A 159 -15.44 8.43 -8.28
C ASP A 159 -14.36 9.48 -8.60
N TYR A 160 -13.40 9.13 -9.45
CA TYR A 160 -12.43 10.09 -9.99
C TYR A 160 -13.15 11.20 -10.77
N GLY A 161 -14.02 10.83 -11.71
CA GLY A 161 -14.70 11.78 -12.59
C GLY A 161 -15.58 12.77 -11.81
N TYR A 162 -16.28 12.29 -10.78
CA TYR A 162 -17.05 13.11 -9.84
C TYR A 162 -16.14 14.07 -9.06
N LYS A 163 -15.12 13.54 -8.36
CA LYS A 163 -14.16 14.33 -7.56
C LYS A 163 -13.35 15.34 -8.39
N ASN A 164 -13.22 15.12 -9.70
CA ASN A 164 -12.50 15.99 -10.63
C ASN A 164 -13.41 16.81 -11.56
N ARG A 165 -14.74 16.76 -11.38
CA ARG A 165 -15.76 17.35 -12.27
C ARG A 165 -15.47 17.14 -13.77
N CYS A 166 -14.95 15.97 -14.13
CA CYS A 166 -14.66 15.63 -15.52
C CYS A 166 -15.92 15.04 -16.16
N CYS A 167 -16.32 15.56 -17.32
CA CYS A 167 -17.31 14.88 -18.15
C CYS A 167 -16.69 13.66 -18.85
N SER A 168 -17.53 12.77 -19.38
CA SER A 168 -17.09 11.58 -20.11
C SER A 168 -16.15 11.90 -21.28
N ALA A 169 -16.37 13.02 -21.98
CA ALA A 169 -15.51 13.47 -23.07
C ALA A 169 -14.11 13.90 -22.59
N VAL A 170 -14.01 14.52 -21.40
CA VAL A 170 -12.71 14.91 -20.80
C VAL A 170 -11.94 13.68 -20.32
N LEU A 171 -12.61 12.72 -19.67
CA LEU A 171 -11.98 11.45 -19.27
C LEU A 171 -11.50 10.67 -20.51
N ALA A 172 -12.33 10.55 -21.54
CA ALA A 172 -11.95 9.92 -22.80
C ALA A 172 -10.88 10.69 -23.58
N ALA A 173 -10.68 11.99 -23.34
CA ALA A 173 -9.55 12.75 -23.88
C ALA A 173 -8.25 12.41 -23.12
N ARG A 174 -8.29 12.43 -21.77
CA ARG A 174 -7.15 12.08 -20.91
C ARG A 174 -6.66 10.65 -21.16
N GLU A 175 -7.56 9.68 -21.30
CA GLU A 175 -7.22 8.28 -21.61
C GLU A 175 -6.69 8.10 -23.05
N ARG A 176 -6.99 9.01 -23.98
CA ARG A 176 -6.35 8.99 -25.31
C ARG A 176 -4.93 9.57 -25.27
N GLU A 177 -4.67 10.50 -24.36
CA GLU A 177 -3.34 11.08 -24.14
C GLU A 177 -2.43 10.12 -23.35
N HIS A 178 -3.01 9.45 -22.35
CA HIS A 178 -2.33 8.54 -21.43
C HIS A 178 -3.11 7.23 -21.25
N PRO A 179 -3.08 6.31 -22.23
CA PRO A 179 -3.85 5.08 -22.19
C PRO A 179 -3.35 4.09 -21.12
N PHE A 180 -4.27 3.31 -20.55
CA PHE A 180 -4.00 2.27 -19.55
C PHE A 180 -4.30 0.85 -20.05
N VAL A 181 -3.66 -0.12 -19.39
CA VAL A 181 -4.11 -1.50 -19.32
C VAL A 181 -5.02 -1.66 -18.11
N TYR A 182 -6.14 -2.32 -18.31
CA TYR A 182 -7.16 -2.60 -17.31
C TYR A 182 -7.23 -4.10 -17.03
N GLY A 183 -7.56 -4.47 -15.81
CA GLY A 183 -7.82 -5.82 -15.36
C GLY A 183 -9.27 -5.93 -14.90
N GLN A 184 -9.94 -7.02 -15.28
CA GLN A 184 -11.13 -7.49 -14.57
C GLN A 184 -10.79 -8.80 -13.89
N TYR A 185 -11.09 -8.95 -12.61
CA TYR A 185 -10.74 -10.15 -11.87
C TYR A 185 -11.75 -11.28 -12.09
N ARG A 186 -11.24 -12.51 -12.03
CA ARG A 186 -12.01 -13.73 -11.83
C ARG A 186 -11.31 -14.59 -10.79
N LEU A 187 -12.08 -15.29 -9.96
CA LEU A 187 -11.52 -16.31 -9.07
C LEU A 187 -11.43 -17.66 -9.79
N GLU A 188 -10.32 -18.36 -9.60
CA GLU A 188 -10.13 -19.74 -10.05
C GLU A 188 -9.63 -20.62 -8.90
N ALA A 189 -9.98 -21.91 -8.91
CA ALA A 189 -9.42 -22.88 -7.99
C ALA A 189 -8.08 -23.42 -8.56
N ALA A 190 -6.98 -23.09 -7.90
CA ALA A 190 -5.65 -23.58 -8.24
C ALA A 190 -5.28 -24.86 -7.48
N SER A 191 -4.45 -25.70 -8.12
CA SER A 191 -3.84 -26.85 -7.46
C SER A 191 -2.76 -26.39 -6.49
N GLY A 192 -2.96 -26.62 -5.20
CA GLY A 192 -1.98 -26.40 -4.15
C GLY A 192 -2.63 -26.22 -2.79
N CYS A 193 -2.00 -25.38 -1.98
CA CYS A 193 -2.59 -24.73 -0.82
C CYS A 193 -2.29 -23.22 -0.90
N GLN A 194 -2.82 -22.44 0.05
CA GLN A 194 -2.57 -20.99 0.15
C GLN A 194 -1.07 -20.64 0.21
N HIS A 195 -0.21 -21.53 0.73
CA HIS A 195 1.24 -21.30 0.82
C HIS A 195 2.02 -21.61 -0.48
N TYR A 196 1.66 -22.67 -1.21
CA TYR A 196 2.37 -23.11 -2.42
C TYR A 196 1.42 -23.77 -3.42
N TRP A 197 1.44 -23.29 -4.66
CA TRP A 197 0.72 -23.92 -5.76
C TRP A 197 1.57 -25.06 -6.32
N ARG A 198 1.03 -26.28 -6.38
CA ARG A 198 1.71 -27.49 -6.88
C ARG A 198 0.72 -28.64 -7.04
N ALA A 199 1.00 -29.59 -7.93
CA ALA A 199 0.14 -30.74 -8.19
C ALA A 199 0.57 -32.03 -7.44
N CYS A 200 1.19 -31.88 -6.26
CA CYS A 200 1.63 -32.99 -5.44
C CYS A 200 1.73 -32.67 -3.94
N SER A 201 1.60 -33.70 -3.11
CA SER A 201 1.85 -33.64 -1.66
C SER A 201 3.28 -34.04 -1.36
N SER A 202 3.96 -33.32 -0.46
CA SER A 202 5.26 -33.72 0.10
C SER A 202 5.06 -34.84 1.11
N ILE A 203 5.90 -35.87 1.07
CA ILE A 203 5.92 -36.92 2.09
C ILE A 203 6.81 -36.49 3.26
N CYS A 204 6.25 -36.51 4.47
CA CYS A 204 7.02 -36.41 5.71
C CYS A 204 7.52 -37.81 6.10
N SER A 205 8.84 -37.98 6.13
CA SER A 205 9.49 -39.25 6.51
C SER A 205 9.18 -39.64 7.95
N THR A 206 9.16 -38.67 8.87
CA THR A 206 8.82 -38.90 10.29
C THR A 206 7.39 -39.42 10.46
N CYS A 207 6.38 -38.76 9.87
CA CYS A 207 4.99 -39.26 9.87
C CYS A 207 4.83 -40.63 9.21
N LYS A 208 5.56 -40.89 8.12
CA LYS A 208 5.54 -42.19 7.42
C LYS A 208 6.11 -43.31 8.30
N ASN A 209 7.13 -42.99 9.11
CA ASN A 209 7.78 -43.94 10.02
C ASN A 209 7.04 -44.14 11.35
N SER A 210 6.24 -43.18 11.81
CA SER A 210 5.46 -43.27 13.05
C SER A 210 4.09 -43.94 12.91
N GLU A 211 3.83 -44.58 11.76
CA GLU A 211 2.52 -45.15 11.37
C GLU A 211 1.36 -44.12 11.45
N ALA A 212 1.67 -42.83 11.25
CA ALA A 212 0.66 -41.77 11.30
C ALA A 212 -0.39 -41.96 10.19
N LYS A 213 -1.66 -41.70 10.53
CA LYS A 213 -2.80 -41.83 9.61
C LYS A 213 -2.67 -40.98 8.34
N LYS A 214 -1.89 -39.89 8.41
CA LYS A 214 -1.54 -39.00 7.30
C LYS A 214 -0.04 -38.72 7.37
N PHE A 215 0.65 -38.94 6.25
CA PHE A 215 2.09 -38.71 6.11
C PHE A 215 2.46 -37.87 4.87
N ALA A 216 1.46 -37.47 4.08
CA ALA A 216 1.63 -36.65 2.88
C ALA A 216 0.79 -35.38 3.00
N PHE A 217 1.43 -34.22 2.79
CA PHE A 217 0.85 -32.91 3.08
C PHE A 217 0.99 -31.92 1.91
N PRO A 218 0.03 -30.99 1.72
CA PRO A 218 0.07 -30.02 0.63
C PRO A 218 1.30 -29.12 0.62
N CYS A 219 1.94 -28.85 1.77
CA CYS A 219 3.27 -28.25 1.91
C CYS A 219 3.79 -28.45 3.35
N HIS A 220 4.97 -27.90 3.69
CA HIS A 220 5.50 -27.96 5.05
C HIS A 220 4.70 -27.11 6.04
N PHE A 221 4.32 -25.88 5.71
CA PHE A 221 3.41 -25.09 6.56
C PHE A 221 2.08 -25.83 6.83
N CYS A 222 1.50 -26.51 5.84
CA CYS A 222 0.30 -27.34 6.04
C CYS A 222 0.56 -28.61 6.88
N HIS A 223 1.81 -29.10 6.93
CA HIS A 223 2.19 -30.15 7.87
C HIS A 223 2.24 -29.57 9.29
N ASP A 224 2.99 -28.49 9.49
CA ASP A 224 3.25 -27.91 10.81
C ASP A 224 2.00 -27.27 11.45
N LEU A 225 0.96 -26.96 10.65
CA LEU A 225 -0.38 -26.60 11.12
C LEU A 225 -1.22 -27.81 11.59
N GLU A 226 -0.99 -29.00 11.04
CA GLU A 226 -1.71 -30.24 11.38
C GLU A 226 -0.94 -31.13 12.38
N VAL A 227 0.37 -30.91 12.53
CA VAL A 227 1.32 -31.77 13.25
C VAL A 227 2.12 -30.90 14.23
N ASP A 228 1.81 -31.07 15.51
CA ASP A 228 2.27 -30.23 16.62
C ASP A 228 3.58 -30.67 17.29
N HIS A 229 3.95 -31.94 17.13
CA HIS A 229 5.04 -32.59 17.86
C HIS A 229 6.37 -32.66 17.08
N HIS A 230 6.37 -32.28 15.79
CA HIS A 230 7.57 -32.08 14.99
C HIS A 230 7.25 -31.24 13.73
N THR A 231 8.26 -30.63 13.13
CA THR A 231 8.13 -29.87 11.88
C THR A 231 8.62 -30.65 10.66
N LEU A 232 8.17 -30.27 9.46
CA LEU A 232 8.66 -30.81 8.20
C LEU A 232 9.65 -29.84 7.54
N SER A 233 10.95 -30.14 7.63
CA SER A 233 11.95 -29.46 6.79
C SER A 233 11.62 -29.68 5.32
N SER A 234 11.46 -28.59 4.55
CA SER A 234 11.26 -28.67 3.10
C SER A 234 12.41 -29.42 2.42
N LYS A 235 13.65 -29.17 2.84
CA LYS A 235 14.89 -29.76 2.30
C LYS A 235 14.95 -31.29 2.40
N ASP A 236 14.25 -31.86 3.39
CA ASP A 236 14.29 -33.29 3.71
C ASP A 236 13.25 -34.09 2.88
N VAL A 237 12.46 -33.42 2.03
CA VAL A 237 11.48 -34.06 1.15
C VAL A 237 12.17 -34.72 -0.05
N GLU A 238 12.25 -36.05 0.00
CA GLU A 238 12.75 -36.89 -1.10
C GLU A 238 11.63 -37.38 -2.05
N GLU A 239 10.44 -37.65 -1.49
CA GLU A 239 9.30 -38.23 -2.21
C GLU A 239 8.06 -37.34 -2.19
N VAL A 240 7.25 -37.44 -3.25
CA VAL A 240 5.97 -36.76 -3.40
C VAL A 240 4.88 -37.70 -3.91
N ILE A 241 3.63 -37.42 -3.56
CA ILE A 241 2.44 -38.10 -4.13
C ILE A 241 1.84 -37.17 -5.19
N CYS A 242 1.83 -37.61 -6.46
CA CYS A 242 1.22 -36.87 -7.56
C CYS A 242 -0.31 -36.87 -7.44
N TRP A 243 -0.97 -35.73 -7.54
CA TRP A 243 -2.43 -35.64 -7.40
C TRP A 243 -3.18 -36.19 -8.63
N THR A 244 -2.57 -36.14 -9.82
CA THR A 244 -3.19 -36.63 -11.07
C THR A 244 -3.32 -38.16 -11.09
N CYS A 245 -2.28 -38.90 -10.66
CA CYS A 245 -2.27 -40.37 -10.73
C CYS A 245 -2.19 -41.07 -9.37
N GLN A 246 -2.10 -40.32 -8.26
CA GLN A 246 -2.02 -40.81 -6.88
C GLN A 246 -0.85 -41.78 -6.63
N GLN A 247 0.20 -41.73 -7.46
CA GLN A 247 1.42 -42.52 -7.31
C GLN A 247 2.48 -41.74 -6.52
N CYS A 248 3.18 -42.46 -5.65
CA CYS A 248 4.41 -41.99 -5.00
C CYS A 248 5.57 -42.02 -5.98
N GLY A 249 6.42 -41.00 -5.95
CA GLY A 249 7.65 -40.92 -6.75
C GLY A 249 8.63 -39.91 -6.18
N PRO A 250 9.83 -39.78 -6.77
CA PRO A 250 10.82 -38.79 -6.34
C PRO A 250 10.30 -37.38 -6.58
N ILE A 251 10.73 -36.44 -5.74
CA ILE A 251 10.47 -35.01 -5.92
C ILE A 251 11.12 -34.47 -7.20
N GLY A 252 10.37 -33.67 -7.97
CA GLY A 252 10.84 -33.04 -9.20
C GLY A 252 9.74 -32.31 -9.95
N GLU A 253 10.08 -31.82 -11.14
CA GLU A 253 9.19 -30.99 -11.97
C GLU A 253 8.01 -31.78 -12.59
N VAL A 254 8.19 -33.08 -12.81
CA VAL A 254 7.25 -33.94 -13.53
C VAL A 254 7.09 -35.27 -12.82
N CYS A 255 5.87 -35.79 -12.75
CA CYS A 255 5.58 -37.10 -12.19
C CYS A 255 6.14 -38.22 -13.08
N VAL A 256 7.05 -39.04 -12.53
CA VAL A 256 7.62 -40.21 -13.21
C VAL A 256 6.55 -41.24 -13.64
N GLY A 257 5.45 -41.33 -12.89
CA GLY A 257 4.39 -42.32 -13.14
C GLY A 257 3.42 -41.97 -14.27
N CYS A 258 3.14 -40.69 -14.51
CA CYS A 258 2.12 -40.27 -15.49
C CYS A 258 2.51 -39.09 -16.40
N GLY A 259 3.68 -38.47 -16.20
CA GLY A 259 4.12 -37.31 -16.99
C GLY A 259 3.42 -35.98 -16.64
N ALA A 260 2.56 -35.94 -15.61
CA ALA A 260 1.95 -34.69 -15.17
C ALA A 260 2.98 -33.71 -14.61
N ILE A 261 2.88 -32.44 -14.99
CA ILE A 261 3.70 -31.34 -14.45
C ILE A 261 3.30 -31.12 -13.00
N LEU A 262 4.25 -31.28 -12.08
CA LEU A 262 4.05 -31.08 -10.64
C LEU A 262 4.32 -29.62 -10.25
N THR A 263 5.23 -28.96 -10.97
CA THR A 263 5.68 -27.58 -10.75
C THR A 263 6.30 -27.00 -12.02
N THR A 264 6.24 -25.68 -12.19
CA THR A 264 6.96 -24.92 -13.24
C THR A 264 8.29 -24.33 -12.74
N ARG A 265 8.51 -24.33 -11.42
CA ARG A 265 9.71 -23.81 -10.74
C ARG A 265 10.09 -24.70 -9.55
N TYR A 266 11.21 -25.40 -9.70
CA TYR A 266 11.77 -26.28 -8.67
C TYR A 266 13.15 -25.81 -8.22
N CYS A 267 13.33 -25.57 -6.92
CA CYS A 267 14.67 -25.46 -6.34
C CYS A 267 15.14 -26.85 -5.88
N THR A 268 16.20 -27.37 -6.50
CA THR A 268 16.77 -28.68 -6.16
C THR A 268 17.42 -28.74 -4.77
N ILE A 269 17.82 -27.60 -4.22
CA ILE A 269 18.47 -27.45 -2.90
C ILE A 269 17.40 -27.31 -1.81
N CYS A 270 16.57 -26.27 -1.87
CA CYS A 270 15.51 -26.00 -0.88
C CYS A 270 14.27 -26.91 -1.02
N LYS A 271 14.18 -27.71 -2.10
CA LYS A 271 13.02 -28.56 -2.45
C LYS A 271 11.69 -27.82 -2.60
N ILE A 272 11.73 -26.50 -2.79
CA ILE A 272 10.55 -25.67 -3.01
C ILE A 272 10.02 -25.91 -4.44
N LEU A 273 8.72 -26.16 -4.52
CA LEU A 273 7.96 -26.43 -5.75
C LEU A 273 6.88 -25.33 -5.88
N SER A 274 6.82 -24.67 -7.03
CA SER A 274 5.74 -23.72 -7.35
C SER A 274 5.18 -23.91 -8.76
N LEU A 275 3.87 -23.87 -8.92
CA LEU A 275 3.14 -23.73 -10.18
C LEU A 275 2.79 -22.26 -10.47
N MET A 276 3.15 -21.32 -9.58
CA MET A 276 2.88 -19.90 -9.82
C MET A 276 3.51 -19.46 -11.15
N PRO A 277 2.72 -18.86 -12.06
CA PRO A 277 3.24 -18.30 -13.30
C PRO A 277 4.27 -17.20 -13.05
N LEU A 278 5.08 -16.93 -14.07
CA LEU A 278 6.15 -15.92 -14.07
C LEU A 278 5.74 -14.55 -13.52
N ASP A 279 4.48 -14.17 -13.75
CA ASP A 279 3.94 -12.83 -13.48
C ASP A 279 3.83 -12.41 -12.01
N TYR A 280 3.69 -13.38 -11.09
CA TYR A 280 3.40 -13.08 -9.68
C TYR A 280 4.69 -12.95 -8.88
N GLU A 281 5.39 -14.05 -8.63
CA GLU A 281 6.73 -14.05 -8.02
C GLU A 281 7.58 -15.19 -8.60
N THR A 282 8.84 -14.88 -8.93
CA THR A 282 9.86 -15.89 -9.19
C THR A 282 10.90 -15.87 -8.10
N PHE A 283 11.39 -17.05 -7.71
CA PHE A 283 12.38 -17.19 -6.66
C PHE A 283 13.72 -17.71 -7.17
N VAL A 284 14.79 -17.31 -6.49
CA VAL A 284 16.16 -17.76 -6.73
C VAL A 284 16.77 -18.29 -5.44
N HIS A 285 17.65 -19.29 -5.53
CA HIS A 285 18.39 -19.77 -4.37
C HIS A 285 19.58 -18.86 -4.07
N CYS A 286 19.72 -18.44 -2.82
CA CYS A 286 20.87 -17.70 -2.32
C CYS A 286 21.84 -18.65 -1.62
N ASP A 287 22.96 -18.99 -2.27
CA ASP A 287 24.00 -19.89 -1.74
C ASP A 287 24.59 -19.44 -0.39
N ARG A 288 24.43 -18.16 -0.03
CA ARG A 288 24.98 -17.61 1.23
C ARG A 288 24.08 -17.89 2.44
N CYS A 289 22.76 -17.71 2.33
CA CYS A 289 21.82 -18.00 3.42
C CYS A 289 21.11 -19.36 3.28
N ASP A 290 21.36 -20.09 2.18
CA ASP A 290 20.84 -21.43 1.87
C ASP A 290 19.29 -21.46 1.82
N ARG A 291 18.71 -20.49 1.09
CA ARG A 291 17.26 -20.24 0.97
C ARG A 291 16.85 -19.80 -0.41
N CYS A 292 15.60 -20.08 -0.77
CA CYS A 292 14.94 -19.36 -1.85
C CYS A 292 14.43 -18.01 -1.36
N ILE A 293 14.61 -16.98 -2.17
CA ILE A 293 14.13 -15.61 -1.97
C ILE A 293 13.47 -15.11 -3.26
N SER A 294 12.64 -14.09 -3.18
CA SER A 294 12.13 -13.41 -4.39
C SER A 294 13.29 -12.87 -5.23
N ILE A 295 13.22 -13.01 -6.55
CA ILE A 295 14.25 -12.49 -7.47
C ILE A 295 14.42 -10.96 -7.32
N HIS A 296 13.33 -10.27 -6.96
CA HIS A 296 13.29 -8.84 -6.75
C HIS A 296 13.96 -8.40 -5.44
N GLU A 297 14.25 -9.34 -4.54
CA GLU A 297 14.89 -9.10 -3.24
C GLU A 297 16.34 -9.62 -3.16
N GLN A 298 16.90 -10.05 -4.30
CA GLN A 298 18.23 -10.68 -4.33
C GLN A 298 19.34 -9.82 -3.70
N GLU A 299 19.21 -8.49 -3.77
CA GLU A 299 20.14 -7.52 -3.15
C GLU A 299 19.68 -7.00 -1.76
N SER A 300 18.41 -7.20 -1.38
CA SER A 300 17.78 -6.57 -0.21
C SER A 300 17.35 -7.52 0.90
N HIS A 301 17.22 -8.82 0.64
CA HIS A 301 16.83 -9.83 1.63
C HIS A 301 17.78 -9.91 2.84
N TYR A 302 17.28 -10.40 3.97
CA TYR A 302 18.12 -10.72 5.13
C TYR A 302 19.03 -11.92 4.81
N CYS A 303 20.34 -11.69 4.75
CA CYS A 303 21.31 -12.66 4.23
C CYS A 303 22.34 -13.08 5.31
N ALA A 304 21.89 -13.91 6.24
CA ALA A 304 22.73 -14.53 7.27
C ALA A 304 22.82 -16.06 7.08
N ARG A 305 23.97 -16.66 7.42
CA ARG A 305 24.11 -18.13 7.48
C ARG A 305 23.43 -18.69 8.73
N SER A 306 23.24 -20.01 8.75
CA SER A 306 22.91 -20.73 9.98
C SER A 306 23.99 -20.47 11.05
N GLY A 307 23.57 -20.06 12.25
CA GLY A 307 24.47 -19.64 13.34
C GLY A 307 25.06 -18.24 13.23
N GLU A 308 24.88 -17.53 12.11
CA GLU A 308 25.27 -16.10 11.94
C GLU A 308 24.04 -15.16 12.00
N SER A 309 22.83 -15.69 12.24
CA SER A 309 21.61 -14.90 12.35
C SER A 309 21.56 -14.14 13.67
N GLU A 310 21.15 -12.88 13.58
CA GLU A 310 20.64 -12.10 14.70
C GLU A 310 19.20 -12.55 15.00
N ASP A 311 18.74 -12.30 16.23
CA ASP A 311 17.37 -12.57 16.65
C ASP A 311 16.47 -11.37 16.37
N CYS A 312 15.22 -11.65 15.97
CA CYS A 312 14.21 -10.63 15.75
C CYS A 312 13.89 -9.94 17.09
N PRO A 313 14.07 -8.61 17.21
CA PRO A 313 13.95 -7.90 18.48
C PRO A 313 12.53 -7.90 19.09
N ILE A 314 11.52 -8.38 18.34
CA ILE A 314 10.11 -8.46 18.78
C ILE A 314 9.77 -9.83 19.36
N CYS A 315 10.19 -10.93 18.73
CA CYS A 315 9.85 -12.30 19.17
C CYS A 315 11.03 -13.10 19.74
N LEU A 316 12.26 -12.57 19.63
CA LEU A 316 13.52 -13.20 20.06
C LEU A 316 13.79 -14.56 19.39
N LEU A 317 13.29 -14.76 18.18
CA LEU A 317 13.60 -15.89 17.31
C LEU A 317 14.51 -15.44 16.16
N PRO A 318 15.37 -16.32 15.61
CA PRO A 318 16.30 -15.94 14.54
C PRO A 318 15.62 -15.28 13.34
N LEU A 319 16.17 -14.16 12.85
CA LEU A 319 15.79 -13.52 11.58
C LEU A 319 16.08 -14.39 10.34
N ASN A 320 16.73 -15.54 10.55
CA ASN A 320 16.46 -16.71 9.70
C ASN A 320 15.07 -17.31 10.06
N THR A 321 14.91 -18.59 10.44
CA THR A 321 13.61 -19.34 10.46
C THR A 321 12.87 -19.33 9.11
N ASP A 322 11.88 -20.18 8.87
CA ASP A 322 11.17 -20.21 7.58
C ASP A 322 10.07 -19.11 7.47
N LEU A 323 10.13 -18.10 8.36
CA LEU A 323 9.27 -16.91 8.33
C LEU A 323 9.79 -15.88 7.32
N SER A 324 8.88 -15.30 6.54
CA SER A 324 9.16 -14.14 5.69
C SER A 324 9.77 -13.02 6.53
N THR A 325 10.93 -12.53 6.12
CA THR A 325 11.69 -11.49 6.85
C THR A 325 11.74 -10.21 6.03
N VAL A 326 11.10 -9.17 6.52
CA VAL A 326 10.99 -7.87 5.85
C VAL A 326 12.18 -6.98 6.20
N LYS A 327 12.70 -6.28 5.19
CA LYS A 327 13.68 -5.21 5.37
C LYS A 327 12.95 -3.87 5.45
N LEU A 328 13.12 -3.16 6.54
CA LEU A 328 12.49 -1.86 6.74
C LEU A 328 13.26 -0.75 6.00
N SER A 329 12.52 0.22 5.46
CA SER A 329 13.07 1.23 4.55
C SER A 329 13.90 2.33 5.24
N CYS A 330 13.80 2.47 6.57
CA CYS A 330 14.51 3.49 7.35
C CYS A 330 16.01 3.22 7.54
N SER A 331 16.45 1.96 7.52
CA SER A 331 17.83 1.58 7.82
C SER A 331 18.20 0.26 7.13
N ALA A 332 19.42 0.20 6.57
CA ALA A 332 19.91 -0.98 5.90
C ALA A 332 20.06 -2.21 6.82
N GLY A 333 20.07 -2.01 8.15
CA GLY A 333 20.16 -3.05 9.17
C GLY A 333 18.85 -3.36 9.91
N HIS A 334 17.72 -2.74 9.56
CA HIS A 334 16.45 -2.99 10.25
C HIS A 334 15.66 -4.11 9.56
N PHE A 335 15.59 -5.26 10.22
CA PHE A 335 14.89 -6.46 9.74
C PHE A 335 13.97 -7.00 10.84
N LEU A 336 12.80 -7.51 10.43
CA LEU A 336 11.80 -8.15 11.28
C LEU A 336 11.18 -9.33 10.54
N HIS A 337 10.62 -10.31 11.25
CA HIS A 337 9.64 -11.20 10.62
C HIS A 337 8.40 -10.39 10.21
N ALA A 338 7.81 -10.67 9.04
CA ALA A 338 6.61 -10.01 8.54
C ALA A 338 5.51 -10.01 9.61
N SER A 339 5.14 -11.18 10.13
CA SER A 339 4.14 -11.33 11.20
C SER A 339 4.47 -10.61 12.53
N CYS A 340 5.72 -10.22 12.76
CA CYS A 340 6.10 -9.39 13.90
C CYS A 340 6.04 -7.90 13.58
N TYR A 341 6.25 -7.49 12.33
CA TYR A 341 6.01 -6.14 11.85
C TYR A 341 4.51 -5.85 11.77
N ASP A 342 3.74 -6.77 11.17
CA ASP A 342 2.28 -6.66 10.99
C ASP A 342 1.59 -6.47 12.35
N ARG A 343 1.82 -7.40 13.29
CA ARG A 343 1.25 -7.36 14.66
C ARG A 343 1.59 -6.10 15.45
N VAL A 344 2.68 -5.41 15.12
CA VAL A 344 3.07 -4.15 15.80
C VAL A 344 2.46 -2.92 15.14
N ASN A 345 2.02 -3.02 13.88
CA ASN A 345 1.40 -1.93 13.13
C ASN A 345 -0.12 -2.08 12.94
N GLU A 346 -0.70 -3.25 13.22
CA GLU A 346 -2.13 -3.57 13.09
C GLU A 346 -3.07 -2.58 13.84
N GLU A 347 -2.59 -1.94 14.90
CA GLU A 347 -3.34 -0.99 15.73
C GLU A 347 -2.89 0.50 15.56
N VAL A 348 -2.02 0.82 14.59
CA VAL A 348 -1.36 2.14 14.52
C VAL A 348 -2.01 3.10 13.51
N GLU A 349 -2.93 3.94 14.00
CA GLU A 349 -3.61 4.97 13.18
C GLU A 349 -2.67 6.04 12.57
N SER A 350 -1.46 6.22 13.12
CA SER A 350 -0.50 7.28 12.72
C SER A 350 0.46 6.89 11.58
N GLY A 351 0.10 5.89 10.78
CA GLY A 351 0.91 5.31 9.71
C GLY A 351 1.94 4.28 10.21
N GLU A 352 2.34 3.35 9.34
CA GLU A 352 3.20 2.23 9.73
C GLU A 352 4.63 2.67 10.07
N LYS A 353 5.10 2.28 11.26
CA LYS A 353 6.39 2.70 11.82
C LYS A 353 7.33 1.53 12.01
N CYS A 354 8.62 1.82 11.92
CA CYS A 354 9.65 0.92 12.39
C CYS A 354 9.63 0.92 13.93
N PRO A 355 9.46 -0.24 14.60
CA PRO A 355 9.49 -0.31 16.06
C PRO A 355 10.90 -0.16 16.67
N LEU A 356 11.94 0.00 15.84
CA LEU A 356 13.34 0.08 16.27
C LEU A 356 13.84 1.53 16.37
N ASP A 357 13.34 2.43 15.52
CA ASP A 357 13.71 3.86 15.50
C ASP A 357 12.52 4.84 15.45
N GLY A 358 11.30 4.33 15.29
CA GLY A 358 10.06 5.13 15.19
C GLY A 358 9.83 5.82 13.85
N MET A 359 10.68 5.61 12.84
CA MET A 359 10.56 6.22 11.52
C MET A 359 9.36 5.63 10.75
N ILE A 360 8.69 6.43 9.89
CA ILE A 360 7.72 5.86 8.93
C ILE A 360 8.45 4.95 7.94
N VAL A 361 7.95 3.73 7.77
CA VAL A 361 8.53 2.73 6.83
C VAL A 361 7.55 2.12 5.86
N GLY A 362 6.25 2.24 6.14
CA GLY A 362 5.15 1.79 5.30
C GLY A 362 4.97 2.56 3.99
N GLU A 363 3.81 2.39 3.38
CA GLU A 363 3.49 3.09 2.14
C GLU A 363 3.39 4.62 2.36
N ARG A 364 4.30 5.36 1.73
CA ARG A 364 4.37 6.84 1.83
C ARG A 364 3.07 7.49 1.42
N ASP A 365 2.41 6.93 0.42
CA ASP A 365 1.17 7.41 -0.16
C ASP A 365 0.06 7.45 0.92
N SER A 366 -0.11 6.36 1.67
CA SER A 366 -1.00 6.29 2.85
C SER A 366 -0.61 7.29 3.93
N TYR A 367 0.68 7.41 4.26
CA TYR A 367 1.16 8.41 5.23
C TYR A 367 0.90 9.85 4.77
N TYR A 368 1.19 10.21 3.51
CA TYR A 368 0.95 11.55 2.97
C TYR A 368 -0.54 11.89 2.96
N CYS A 369 -1.41 10.92 2.69
CA CYS A 369 -2.85 11.08 2.85
C CYS A 369 -3.25 11.39 4.31
N ILE A 370 -2.80 10.59 5.27
CA ILE A 370 -3.04 10.81 6.72
C ILE A 370 -2.52 12.18 7.17
N THR A 371 -1.30 12.56 6.77
CA THR A 371 -0.76 13.88 7.14
C THR A 371 -1.58 15.01 6.54
N ALA A 372 -1.98 14.93 5.27
CA ALA A 372 -2.83 15.94 4.63
C ALA A 372 -4.17 16.12 5.36
N TYR A 373 -4.78 15.03 5.86
CA TYR A 373 -5.96 15.12 6.73
C TYR A 373 -5.68 15.83 8.05
N ALA A 374 -4.56 15.54 8.72
CA ALA A 374 -4.17 16.25 9.95
C ALA A 374 -3.93 17.76 9.73
N HIS A 375 -3.35 18.15 8.59
CA HIS A 375 -3.22 19.57 8.21
C HIS A 375 -4.57 20.22 7.85
N ALA A 376 -5.49 19.48 7.23
CA ALA A 376 -6.83 19.99 6.92
C ALA A 376 -7.61 20.25 8.23
N TYR A 377 -7.54 19.32 9.18
CA TYR A 377 -8.07 19.51 10.52
C TYR A 377 -7.42 20.73 11.21
N PHE A 378 -6.10 20.91 11.10
CA PHE A 378 -5.42 22.10 11.62
C PHE A 378 -5.99 23.40 11.03
N ARG A 379 -6.16 23.48 9.69
CA ARG A 379 -6.78 24.63 9.00
C ARG A 379 -8.15 24.99 9.59
N GLU A 380 -8.99 24.02 9.91
CA GLU A 380 -10.32 24.26 10.50
C GLU A 380 -10.27 24.84 11.92
N HIS A 381 -9.24 24.51 12.71
CA HIS A 381 -9.13 24.88 14.12
C HIS A 381 -8.25 26.13 14.37
N VAL A 382 -7.37 26.48 13.43
CA VAL A 382 -6.54 27.71 13.43
C VAL A 382 -7.29 29.07 13.47
N PRO A 383 -8.55 29.26 13.05
CA PRO A 383 -9.18 30.58 12.98
C PRO A 383 -9.20 31.38 14.30
N SER A 384 -9.05 30.70 15.45
CA SER A 384 -8.97 31.30 16.79
C SER A 384 -7.53 31.62 17.24
N TRP A 385 -6.61 31.91 16.31
CA TRP A 385 -5.17 32.13 16.60
C TRP A 385 -4.89 33.22 17.66
N ALA A 386 -5.81 34.17 17.88
CA ALA A 386 -5.72 35.19 18.94
C ALA A 386 -5.89 34.62 20.36
N THR A 387 -6.40 33.39 20.50
CA THR A 387 -6.61 32.72 21.79
C THR A 387 -5.43 31.84 22.22
N TYR A 388 -4.61 31.38 21.28
CA TYR A 388 -3.43 30.56 21.57
C TYR A 388 -2.28 31.43 22.10
N LYS A 389 -1.71 31.02 23.24
CA LYS A 389 -0.63 31.72 23.94
C LYS A 389 0.64 30.89 24.07
N THR A 390 0.72 29.77 23.39
CA THR A 390 1.81 28.80 23.50
C THR A 390 2.30 28.43 22.11
N ILE A 391 3.61 28.53 21.90
CA ILE A 391 4.33 27.94 20.76
C ILE A 391 4.77 26.54 21.19
N VAL A 392 4.52 25.53 20.36
CA VAL A 392 5.07 24.19 20.52
C VAL A 392 6.23 24.01 19.54
N ILE A 393 7.36 23.52 20.03
CA ILE A 393 8.55 23.21 19.23
C ILE A 393 8.57 21.71 19.02
N VAL A 394 8.48 21.29 17.76
CA VAL A 394 8.47 19.87 17.37
C VAL A 394 9.66 19.54 16.50
N SER A 395 10.13 18.30 16.59
CA SER A 395 11.05 17.71 15.62
C SER A 395 10.31 16.61 14.86
N CYS A 396 10.38 16.63 13.53
CA CYS A 396 10.08 15.43 12.75
C CYS A 396 11.06 14.32 13.11
N VAL A 397 10.56 13.09 13.26
CA VAL A 397 11.38 11.88 13.42
C VAL A 397 12.01 11.56 12.07
N ASP A 398 11.19 11.44 11.01
CA ASP A 398 11.57 10.98 9.67
C ASP A 398 12.70 11.78 8.98
N CYS A 399 12.75 13.11 9.20
CA CYS A 399 13.73 13.98 8.54
C CYS A 399 14.52 14.89 9.48
N GLY A 400 14.30 14.79 10.80
CA GLY A 400 15.00 15.59 11.80
C GLY A 400 14.78 17.11 11.75
N LYS A 401 13.92 17.63 10.86
CA LYS A 401 13.62 19.07 10.79
C LYS A 401 12.88 19.54 12.05
N LEU A 402 13.29 20.71 12.56
CA LEU A 402 12.51 21.45 13.54
C LEU A 402 11.35 22.18 12.86
N ALA A 403 10.26 22.39 13.59
CA ALA A 403 9.18 23.30 13.24
C ALA A 403 8.60 23.92 14.51
N LEU A 404 8.23 25.20 14.45
CA LEU A 404 7.59 25.91 15.55
C LEU A 404 6.14 26.21 15.17
N ASN A 405 5.20 25.65 15.93
CA ASN A 405 3.75 25.75 15.65
C ASN A 405 3.00 26.47 16.77
N LEU A 406 1.77 26.89 16.48
CA LEU A 406 0.80 27.25 17.51
C LEU A 406 0.31 25.97 18.21
N TYR A 407 0.31 25.96 19.55
CA TYR A 407 -0.30 24.89 20.33
C TYR A 407 -1.81 25.10 20.43
N LEU A 408 -2.60 24.17 19.86
CA LEU A 408 -4.06 24.31 19.73
C LEU A 408 -4.87 23.92 20.98
N GLY A 409 -4.24 23.36 22.01
CA GLY A 409 -4.92 22.92 23.24
C GLY A 409 -4.94 21.41 23.45
N THR A 410 -4.78 20.62 22.38
CA THR A 410 -4.67 19.16 22.39
C THR A 410 -3.26 18.71 22.03
N ASP A 411 -2.87 17.53 22.52
CA ASP A 411 -1.56 16.93 22.24
C ASP A 411 -1.60 16.00 21.01
N ASP A 412 -2.80 15.60 20.58
CA ASP A 412 -3.05 14.54 19.60
C ASP A 412 -2.73 14.91 18.13
N MET A 413 -2.51 16.21 17.85
CA MET A 413 -2.42 16.74 16.49
C MET A 413 -1.17 17.63 16.30
N GLN A 414 0.02 17.01 16.31
CA GLN A 414 1.30 17.68 16.05
C GLN A 414 1.87 17.29 14.68
N PHE A 415 2.47 18.25 13.97
CA PHE A 415 3.11 18.05 12.67
C PHE A 415 4.25 19.04 12.44
N SER A 416 5.18 18.72 11.54
CA SER A 416 6.24 19.65 11.13
C SER A 416 5.83 20.35 9.84
N HIS A 417 5.49 21.64 9.90
CA HIS A 417 5.17 22.43 8.70
C HIS A 417 6.37 22.58 7.74
N CYS A 418 7.58 22.21 8.18
CA CYS A 418 8.81 22.21 7.37
C CYS A 418 8.99 20.95 6.50
N CYS A 419 8.23 19.87 6.74
CA CYS A 419 8.21 18.68 5.88
C CYS A 419 6.81 18.09 5.68
N PHE A 420 5.80 18.76 6.22
CA PHE A 420 4.40 18.33 6.33
C PHE A 420 4.17 16.97 7.03
N GLY A 421 5.20 16.37 7.64
CA GLY A 421 5.11 15.08 8.34
C GLY A 421 4.47 15.20 9.73
N CYS A 422 3.62 14.23 10.10
CA CYS A 422 2.98 14.14 11.42
C CYS A 422 3.72 13.25 12.43
N ASN A 423 4.69 12.45 11.97
CA ASN A 423 5.57 11.68 12.86
C ASN A 423 6.58 12.63 13.53
N THR A 424 6.12 13.28 14.60
CA THR A 424 6.85 14.32 15.32
C THR A 424 6.96 14.01 16.80
N ILE A 425 8.04 14.51 17.42
CA ILE A 425 8.21 14.55 18.87
C ILE A 425 8.17 16.00 19.33
N GLU A 426 7.47 16.26 20.43
CA GLU A 426 7.54 17.55 21.11
C GLU A 426 8.89 17.69 21.83
N LEU A 427 9.53 18.85 21.68
CA LEU A 427 10.76 19.19 22.39
C LEU A 427 10.52 20.15 23.56
N LYS A 428 9.65 21.16 23.36
CA LYS A 428 9.37 22.20 24.36
C LYS A 428 8.13 23.02 24.00
N ARG A 429 7.40 23.50 25.01
CA ARG A 429 6.41 24.59 24.90
C ARG A 429 7.01 25.91 25.39
N ILE A 430 6.75 27.00 24.67
CA ILE A 430 7.13 28.37 25.04
C ILE A 430 5.87 29.23 25.12
N THR A 431 5.65 29.89 26.26
CA THR A 431 4.58 30.90 26.39
C THR A 431 4.94 32.15 25.59
N MET A 432 4.04 32.59 24.72
CA MET A 432 4.23 33.78 23.90
C MET A 432 4.27 35.05 24.77
N PRO A 433 5.22 35.98 24.51
CA PRO A 433 5.13 37.34 25.05
C PRO A 433 3.83 38.03 24.62
N PRO A 434 3.22 38.90 25.45
CA PRO A 434 2.00 39.61 25.08
C PRO A 434 2.12 40.40 23.75
N ASP A 435 3.27 41.03 23.52
CA ASP A 435 3.55 41.84 22.33
C ASP A 435 3.60 40.99 21.04
N LEU A 436 3.96 39.71 21.15
CA LEU A 436 3.99 38.77 20.02
C LEU A 436 2.58 38.50 19.52
N VAL A 437 1.62 38.27 20.41
CA VAL A 437 0.21 38.05 20.04
C VAL A 437 -0.32 39.25 19.28
N GLY A 438 -0.09 40.48 19.78
CA GLY A 438 -0.47 41.72 19.08
C GLY A 438 0.18 41.88 17.69
N THR A 439 1.43 41.43 17.56
CA THR A 439 2.16 41.42 16.28
C THR A 439 1.52 40.45 15.28
N LEU A 440 1.15 39.25 15.72
CA LEU A 440 0.46 38.24 14.90
C LEU A 440 -0.93 38.71 14.47
N ILE A 441 -1.71 39.34 15.39
CA ILE A 441 -3.03 39.97 15.08
C ILE A 441 -2.92 40.88 13.86
N THR A 442 -1.90 41.72 13.84
CA THR A 442 -1.75 42.75 12.82
C THR A 442 -1.16 42.20 11.51
N SER A 443 -0.28 41.21 11.60
CA SER A 443 0.55 40.79 10.47
C SER A 443 -0.04 39.65 9.65
N ILE A 444 -0.72 38.68 10.27
CA ILE A 444 -1.28 37.51 9.57
C ILE A 444 -2.25 37.92 8.44
N PRO A 445 -3.23 38.82 8.64
CA PRO A 445 -4.12 39.25 7.56
C PRO A 445 -3.40 39.95 6.40
N GLN A 446 -2.31 40.68 6.69
CA GLN A 446 -1.51 41.35 5.67
C GLN A 446 -0.72 40.35 4.81
N TRP A 447 -0.15 39.31 5.43
CA TRP A 447 0.55 38.24 4.72
C TRP A 447 -0.41 37.39 3.88
N ILE A 448 -1.63 37.11 4.38
CA ILE A 448 -2.68 36.43 3.59
C ILE A 448 -3.07 37.27 2.38
N GLY A 449 -3.18 38.60 2.51
CA GLY A 449 -3.43 39.47 1.35
C GLY A 449 -2.29 39.44 0.30
N GLN A 450 -1.04 39.28 0.75
CA GLN A 450 0.16 39.26 -0.10
C GLN A 450 0.37 37.93 -0.85
N SER A 451 -0.09 36.79 -0.31
CA SER A 451 0.13 35.47 -0.92
C SER A 451 -0.48 35.33 -2.32
N SER A 452 -1.59 36.05 -2.57
CA SER A 452 -2.31 36.09 -3.85
C SER A 452 -1.49 36.56 -5.07
N CYS A 453 -0.29 37.12 -4.87
CA CYS A 453 0.59 37.60 -5.94
C CYS A 453 1.80 36.71 -6.27
N THR A 454 2.00 35.57 -5.59
CA THR A 454 3.24 34.77 -5.76
C THR A 454 3.03 33.27 -5.75
N THR A 455 3.10 32.64 -6.93
CA THR A 455 3.33 31.20 -7.09
C THR A 455 4.81 30.85 -6.83
N MET A 456 5.26 31.07 -5.59
CA MET A 456 6.63 30.79 -5.16
C MET A 456 6.75 29.35 -4.64
N SER A 457 7.14 28.43 -5.52
CA SER A 457 7.66 27.11 -5.12
C SER A 457 9.05 27.28 -4.49
N THR A 458 9.09 27.68 -3.21
CA THR A 458 10.34 27.70 -2.43
C THR A 458 10.50 26.40 -1.65
N SER A 459 11.73 25.89 -1.59
CA SER A 459 12.12 24.80 -0.70
C SER A 459 11.73 25.06 0.75
N SER A 460 11.43 23.99 1.50
CA SER A 460 11.13 24.05 2.94
C SER A 460 12.12 24.94 3.71
N PHE A 461 11.60 25.88 4.48
CA PHE A 461 12.40 26.87 5.19
C PHE A 461 12.41 26.59 6.69
N SER A 462 13.57 26.22 7.23
CA SER A 462 13.89 26.43 8.64
C SER A 462 15.32 26.96 8.73
N LEU A 463 15.55 28.02 9.51
CA LEU A 463 16.88 28.63 9.68
C LEU A 463 17.75 27.86 10.68
N TYR A 464 17.18 26.86 11.35
CA TYR A 464 17.72 26.28 12.56
C TYR A 464 17.67 24.75 12.52
N ALA A 465 18.84 24.11 12.57
CA ALA A 465 18.96 22.66 12.62
C ALA A 465 18.64 22.10 14.02
N ARG A 466 18.11 20.87 14.07
CA ARG A 466 17.89 20.12 15.32
C ARG A 466 19.18 19.88 16.11
N ALA A 467 20.31 19.68 15.42
CA ALA A 467 21.60 19.42 16.07
C ALA A 467 22.04 20.57 16.99
N ASP A 468 21.71 21.81 16.61
CA ASP A 468 22.06 23.03 17.33
C ASP A 468 20.93 23.53 18.25
N TYR A 469 19.80 22.81 18.35
CA TYR A 469 18.67 23.15 19.22
C TYR A 469 19.06 23.51 20.67
N PRO A 470 20.00 22.79 21.34
CA PRO A 470 20.42 23.13 22.69
C PRO A 470 21.06 24.53 22.84
N ASN A 471 21.49 25.15 21.75
CA ASN A 471 22.17 26.45 21.74
C ASN A 471 21.24 27.64 21.47
N TYR A 472 19.95 27.41 21.15
CA TYR A 472 19.02 28.49 20.80
C TYR A 472 18.38 29.12 22.04
N SER A 473 18.43 30.45 22.12
CA SER A 473 17.67 31.20 23.11
C SER A 473 16.19 31.31 22.72
N GLU A 474 15.33 31.56 23.71
CA GLU A 474 13.89 31.70 23.46
C GLU A 474 13.56 32.88 22.51
N SER A 475 14.37 33.94 22.51
CA SER A 475 14.22 35.04 21.55
C SER A 475 14.56 34.65 20.12
N MET A 476 15.57 33.80 19.91
CA MET A 476 15.88 33.24 18.58
C MET A 476 14.76 32.34 18.08
N LEU A 477 14.18 31.52 18.98
CA LEU A 477 13.06 30.63 18.68
C LEU A 477 11.77 31.43 18.35
N ILE A 478 11.47 32.49 19.11
CA ILE A 478 10.33 33.39 18.80
C ILE A 478 10.52 34.09 17.44
N MET A 479 11.74 34.56 17.14
CA MET A 479 12.05 35.13 15.81
C MET A 479 11.91 34.09 14.70
N GLN A 480 12.27 32.84 14.95
CA GLN A 480 12.05 31.76 13.99
C GLN A 480 10.57 31.52 13.74
N PHE A 481 9.78 31.39 14.80
CA PHE A 481 8.34 31.15 14.71
C PHE A 481 7.64 32.21 13.85
N ILE A 482 8.00 33.49 13.98
CA ILE A 482 7.48 34.57 13.12
C ILE A 482 7.88 34.36 11.66
N ALA A 483 9.14 34.01 11.39
CA ALA A 483 9.66 33.82 10.04
C ALA A 483 9.05 32.58 9.36
N GLU A 484 8.94 31.47 10.08
CA GLU A 484 8.27 30.23 9.67
C GLU A 484 6.78 30.45 9.40
N THR A 485 6.05 31.09 10.32
CA THR A 485 4.63 31.42 10.14
C THR A 485 4.40 32.33 8.92
N LYS A 486 5.24 33.36 8.75
CA LYS A 486 5.16 34.25 7.59
C LYS A 486 5.47 33.51 6.28
N TRP A 487 6.50 32.67 6.27
CA TRP A 487 6.84 31.84 5.11
C TRP A 487 5.66 30.94 4.74
N LEU A 488 5.13 30.18 5.70
CA LEU A 488 4.04 29.24 5.51
C LEU A 488 2.76 29.91 4.96
N ILE A 489 2.41 31.11 5.44
CA ILE A 489 1.27 31.88 4.92
C ILE A 489 1.50 32.36 3.47
N LEU A 490 2.73 32.72 3.11
CA LEU A 490 3.06 33.23 1.77
C LEU A 490 3.20 32.11 0.72
N THR A 491 3.65 30.92 1.12
CA THR A 491 3.94 29.79 0.21
C THR A 491 2.83 28.73 0.21
N HIS A 492 2.16 28.53 1.34
CA HIS A 492 1.04 27.62 1.53
C HIS A 492 -0.17 28.34 2.14
N PRO A 493 -0.69 29.40 1.50
CA PRO A 493 -1.85 30.17 2.01
C PRO A 493 -3.08 29.31 2.26
N ILE A 494 -3.16 28.16 1.56
CA ILE A 494 -4.16 27.11 1.72
C ILE A 494 -4.41 26.73 3.19
N LEU A 495 -3.36 26.61 4.02
CA LEU A 495 -3.48 26.25 5.43
C LEU A 495 -4.19 27.32 6.29
N PHE A 496 -4.37 28.53 5.76
CA PHE A 496 -4.89 29.70 6.46
C PHE A 496 -6.16 30.28 5.82
N THR A 497 -6.50 29.85 4.60
CA THR A 497 -7.76 30.22 3.94
C THR A 497 -8.88 29.26 4.35
N SER A 498 -9.76 29.71 5.24
CA SER A 498 -11.04 29.01 5.42
C SER A 498 -11.94 29.25 4.19
N ILE A 499 -12.62 28.21 3.72
CA ILE A 499 -13.70 28.34 2.72
C ILE A 499 -14.95 28.87 3.44
N SER A 500 -14.87 30.15 3.85
CA SER A 500 -15.91 30.88 4.60
C SER A 500 -16.21 30.29 6.00
N PRO A 501 -16.69 31.09 6.97
CA PRO A 501 -17.43 30.53 8.10
C PRO A 501 -18.75 29.95 7.58
N HIS A 502 -18.86 28.62 7.53
CA HIS A 502 -20.17 27.99 7.40
C HIS A 502 -21.01 28.40 8.61
N ILE A 503 -22.09 29.13 8.36
CA ILE A 503 -23.15 29.37 9.34
C ILE A 503 -23.74 27.99 9.65
N SER A 504 -23.56 27.52 10.89
CA SER A 504 -24.17 26.26 11.36
C SER A 504 -25.69 26.34 11.23
N PRO A 505 -26.34 25.43 10.47
CA PRO A 505 -27.80 25.38 10.37
C PRO A 505 -28.39 24.66 11.59
N MET A 506 -28.15 25.18 12.80
CA MET A 506 -28.64 24.63 14.07
C MET A 506 -29.12 25.68 15.10
N ASP A 507 -28.92 26.98 14.85
CA ASP A 507 -29.44 28.07 15.70
C ASP A 507 -30.64 28.80 15.06
N SER A 508 -31.66 28.04 14.64
CA SER A 508 -32.97 28.60 14.29
C SER A 508 -34.12 27.61 14.52
N ALA A 509 -34.46 27.37 15.79
CA ALA A 509 -35.72 26.79 16.26
C ALA A 509 -36.11 27.40 17.61
#